data_AF-A0A435GPF8-F1
#
_entry.id   AF-A0A435GPF8-F1
#
_cell.length_a   1.000
_cell.length_b   1.000
_cell.length_c   1.000
_cell.angle_alpha   90.00
_cell.angle_beta   90.00
_cell.angle_gamma   90.00
#
_symmetry.space_group_name_H-M   'P 1'
#
loop_
_entity.id
_entity.type
_entity.pdbx_description
1 polymer ?
#
loop_
_entity_poly.entity_id
_entity_poly.type
_entity_poly.pdbx_seq_one_letter_code
_entity_poly.pdbx_strand_id
1 'polypeptide(L)'
;STSTDAINGSQLAATNQAVDAIGTTLSTIGGSVTNLGNTFNNIAGDTSTTYTDANGIGIRYARTNEAGLAQTDSFAQGVGSTAVGYNATATGISALSLGRDSKASIDGSVALGSGSISDRAIAPATGQIAAGPSNFIQYNTSDKTLLGAVSVGDVNSYRQITNVAAGTQDQDAVTVRQLAGAIAAVSVTSTKYFHANS
;
A
#
# COMPACT_ATOMS: atom_id res chain seq x y z
N SER A 1 59.44 -20.35 2.27
CA SER A 1 60.50 -19.37 1.95
C SER A 1 61.79 -19.86 2.56
N THR A 2 62.88 -19.94 1.79
CA THR A 2 64.21 -20.46 2.22
C THR A 2 65.34 -19.44 2.07
N SER A 3 65.03 -18.14 2.05
CA SER A 3 66.09 -17.10 2.04
C SER A 3 66.76 -17.03 3.41
N THR A 4 68.09 -17.04 3.41
CA THR A 4 68.95 -16.82 4.59
C THR A 4 69.61 -15.44 4.55
N ASP A 5 69.24 -14.59 3.60
CA ASP A 5 69.85 -13.28 3.43
C ASP A 5 69.45 -12.35 4.58
N ALA A 6 70.41 -11.56 5.05
CA ALA A 6 70.15 -10.57 6.10
C ALA A 6 69.27 -9.43 5.56
N ILE A 7 68.23 -9.06 6.32
CA ILE A 7 67.41 -7.87 6.06
C ILE A 7 68.15 -6.63 6.58
N ASN A 8 68.20 -5.56 5.79
CA ASN A 8 68.76 -4.27 6.20
C ASN A 8 67.69 -3.33 6.78
N GLY A 9 68.12 -2.22 7.41
CA GLY A 9 67.21 -1.27 8.04
C GLY A 9 66.22 -0.59 7.09
N SER A 10 66.57 -0.40 5.81
CA SER A 10 65.67 0.22 4.84
C SER A 10 64.56 -0.74 4.37
N GLN A 11 64.83 -2.04 4.27
CA GLN A 11 63.83 -3.08 3.99
C GLN A 11 62.81 -3.22 5.13
N LEU A 12 63.26 -3.19 6.38
CA LEU A 12 62.38 -3.19 7.55
C LEU A 12 61.53 -1.90 7.61
N ALA A 13 62.15 -0.75 7.39
CA ALA A 13 61.44 0.53 7.35
C ALA A 13 60.37 0.57 6.26
N ALA A 14 60.66 0.04 5.07
CA ALA A 14 59.68 -0.07 3.97
C ALA A 14 58.50 -0.98 4.36
N THR A 15 58.77 -2.10 5.03
CA THR A 15 57.72 -3.00 5.53
C THR A 15 56.86 -2.31 6.58
N ASN A 16 57.48 -1.59 7.53
CA ASN A 16 56.75 -0.85 8.56
C ASN A 16 55.87 0.25 7.95
N GLN A 17 56.36 0.98 6.94
CA GLN A 17 55.54 1.98 6.21
C GLN A 17 54.32 1.34 5.53
N ALA A 18 54.47 0.16 4.94
CA ALA A 18 53.34 -0.58 4.36
C ALA A 18 52.33 -1.02 5.42
N VAL A 19 52.79 -1.44 6.60
CA VAL A 19 51.94 -1.78 7.75
C VAL A 19 51.18 -0.54 8.26
N ASP A 20 51.83 0.61 8.35
CA ASP A 20 51.19 1.87 8.74
C ASP A 20 50.11 2.31 7.73
N ALA A 21 50.38 2.12 6.43
CA ALA A 21 49.40 2.37 5.38
C ALA A 21 48.18 1.44 5.50
N ILE A 22 48.39 0.17 5.85
CA ILE A 22 47.30 -0.77 6.17
C ILE A 22 46.50 -0.29 7.38
N GLY A 23 47.18 0.14 8.46
CA GLY A 23 46.53 0.69 9.65
C GLY A 23 45.65 1.90 9.34
N THR A 24 46.14 2.80 8.48
CA THR A 24 45.40 3.98 8.00
C THR A 24 44.16 3.57 7.19
N THR A 25 44.33 2.59 6.30
CA THR A 25 43.22 2.03 5.52
C THR A 25 42.16 1.42 6.42
N LEU A 26 42.57 0.66 7.44
CA LEU A 26 41.65 0.04 8.40
C LEU A 26 40.88 1.08 9.21
N SER A 27 41.53 2.15 9.64
CA SER A 27 40.86 3.28 10.33
C SER A 27 39.77 3.91 9.45
N THR A 28 40.09 4.14 8.18
CA THR A 28 39.15 4.69 7.18
C THR A 28 37.95 3.76 6.95
N ILE A 29 38.21 2.44 6.86
CA ILE A 29 37.15 1.43 6.75
C ILE A 29 36.27 1.44 8.00
N GLY A 30 36.86 1.50 9.20
CA GLY A 30 36.11 1.58 10.47
C GLY A 30 35.15 2.77 10.52
N GLY A 31 35.61 3.94 10.07
CA GLY A 31 34.75 5.13 9.93
C GLY A 31 33.62 4.93 8.92
N SER A 32 33.92 4.33 7.76
CA SER A 32 32.92 4.05 6.71
C SER A 32 31.85 3.06 7.18
N VAL A 33 32.24 2.00 7.90
CA VAL A 33 31.30 1.02 8.48
C VAL A 33 30.40 1.67 9.53
N THR A 34 30.94 2.55 10.36
CA THR A 34 30.16 3.33 11.34
C THR A 34 29.11 4.20 10.63
N ASN A 35 29.51 4.88 9.56
CA ASN A 35 28.61 5.71 8.75
C ASN A 35 27.52 4.89 8.05
N LEU A 36 27.85 3.69 7.56
CA LEU A 36 26.88 2.76 6.99
C LEU A 36 25.88 2.29 8.06
N GLY A 37 26.35 1.93 9.26
CA GLY A 37 25.48 1.55 10.37
C GLY A 37 24.51 2.68 10.75
N ASN A 38 24.98 3.92 10.81
CA ASN A 38 24.13 5.09 11.03
C ASN A 38 23.09 5.27 9.91
N THR A 39 23.51 5.12 8.65
CA THR A 39 22.62 5.22 7.49
C THR A 39 21.54 4.14 7.53
N PHE A 40 21.91 2.90 7.84
CA PHE A 40 20.99 1.79 8.01
C PHE A 40 19.96 2.06 9.10
N ASN A 41 20.40 2.50 10.29
CA ASN A 41 19.49 2.84 11.39
C ASN A 41 18.56 4.00 11.02
N ASN A 42 19.02 4.97 10.24
CA ASN A 42 18.17 6.05 9.73
C ASN A 42 17.07 5.52 8.78
N ILE A 43 17.41 4.57 7.90
CA ILE A 43 16.47 3.96 6.95
C ILE A 43 15.50 2.98 7.63
N ALA A 44 16.01 2.04 8.43
CA ALA A 44 15.22 0.94 9.02
C ALA A 44 14.48 1.35 10.32
N GLY A 45 14.99 2.36 11.04
CA GLY A 45 14.53 2.67 12.39
C GLY A 45 15.16 1.76 13.43
N ASP A 46 14.44 1.49 14.52
CA ASP A 46 14.85 0.52 15.54
C ASP A 46 14.68 -0.91 14.99
N THR A 47 15.80 -1.64 14.94
CA THR A 47 15.90 -3.02 14.45
C THR A 47 16.22 -4.01 15.58
N SER A 48 16.08 -3.62 16.84
CA SER A 48 16.15 -4.57 17.95
C SER A 48 15.03 -5.60 17.82
N THR A 49 15.31 -6.84 18.23
CA THR A 49 14.34 -7.94 18.14
C THR A 49 13.02 -7.60 18.85
N THR A 50 13.11 -7.04 20.06
CA THR A 50 11.94 -6.54 20.83
C THR A 50 11.10 -5.55 20.03
N TYR A 51 11.73 -4.60 19.33
CA TYR A 51 11.01 -3.59 18.57
C TYR A 51 10.42 -4.17 17.28
N THR A 52 11.13 -5.06 16.57
CA THR A 52 10.64 -5.71 15.36
C THR A 52 9.54 -6.73 15.62
N ASP A 53 9.55 -7.42 16.75
CA ASP A 53 8.48 -8.35 17.12
C ASP A 53 7.17 -7.60 17.42
N ALA A 54 7.27 -6.45 18.11
CA ALA A 54 6.11 -5.63 18.45
C ALA A 54 5.59 -4.80 17.26
N ASN A 55 6.48 -4.29 16.40
CA ASN A 55 6.15 -3.27 15.39
C ASN A 55 6.42 -3.73 13.94
N GLY A 56 6.74 -4.99 13.73
CA GLY A 56 7.03 -5.60 12.43
C GLY A 56 8.41 -5.30 11.86
N ILE A 57 8.72 -5.72 10.64
CA ILE A 57 9.99 -5.39 9.96
C ILE A 57 9.74 -4.44 8.80
N GLY A 58 10.77 -3.71 8.37
CA GLY A 58 10.68 -2.83 7.19
C GLY A 58 11.57 -1.61 7.29
N ILE A 59 11.15 -0.54 6.62
CA ILE A 59 11.78 0.78 6.73
C ILE A 59 11.04 1.61 7.77
N ARG A 60 11.67 2.68 8.27
CA ARG A 60 11.19 3.52 9.38
C ARG A 60 9.71 3.90 9.30
N TYR A 61 9.18 4.14 8.10
CA TYR A 61 7.80 4.61 7.88
C TYR A 61 6.86 3.57 7.26
N ALA A 62 7.37 2.40 6.87
CA ALA A 62 6.57 1.33 6.28
C ALA A 62 7.06 -0.01 6.83
N ARG A 63 6.25 -0.60 7.71
CA ARG A 63 6.55 -1.86 8.40
C ARG A 63 5.40 -2.84 8.27
N THR A 64 5.75 -4.11 8.19
CA THR A 64 4.83 -5.24 8.17
C THR A 64 5.12 -6.11 9.38
N ASN A 65 4.14 -6.27 10.27
CA ASN A 65 4.29 -7.21 11.37
C ASN A 65 3.95 -8.62 10.90
N GLU A 66 4.99 -9.43 10.73
CA GLU A 66 4.93 -10.83 10.33
C GLU A 66 5.26 -11.80 11.46
N ALA A 67 5.21 -11.34 12.73
CA ALA A 67 5.45 -12.20 13.88
C ALA A 67 4.51 -13.42 13.86
N GLY A 68 5.08 -14.62 13.90
CA GLY A 68 4.35 -15.88 13.84
C GLY A 68 3.88 -16.30 12.45
N LEU A 69 4.23 -15.55 11.40
CA LEU A 69 3.98 -15.93 10.01
C LEU A 69 5.25 -16.53 9.39
N ALA A 70 5.09 -17.32 8.33
CA ALA A 70 6.22 -17.74 7.52
C ALA A 70 6.73 -16.54 6.71
N GLN A 71 8.03 -16.42 6.51
CA GLN A 71 8.58 -15.33 5.70
C GLN A 71 8.01 -15.37 4.29
N THR A 72 7.51 -14.22 3.82
CA THR A 72 7.03 -14.02 2.45
C THR A 72 7.15 -12.56 2.03
N ASP A 73 7.22 -12.34 0.74
CA ASP A 73 7.36 -11.01 0.16
C ASP A 73 6.01 -10.41 -0.25
N SER A 74 6.06 -9.17 -0.75
CA SER A 74 5.02 -8.58 -1.59
C SER A 74 5.34 -8.80 -3.07
N PHE A 75 4.32 -9.04 -3.89
CA PHE A 75 4.48 -9.43 -5.29
C PHE A 75 3.83 -8.41 -6.24
N ALA A 76 4.62 -7.42 -6.68
CA ALA A 76 4.25 -6.49 -7.75
C ALA A 76 4.59 -7.09 -9.13
N GLN A 77 3.69 -7.92 -9.66
CA GLN A 77 3.94 -8.75 -10.85
C GLN A 77 3.46 -8.10 -12.16
N GLY A 78 2.47 -7.20 -12.09
CA GLY A 78 2.05 -6.42 -13.25
C GLY A 78 3.07 -5.34 -13.59
N VAL A 79 3.24 -5.02 -14.88
CA VAL A 79 4.12 -3.91 -15.31
C VAL A 79 3.65 -2.61 -14.66
N GLY A 80 4.54 -1.92 -13.95
CA GLY A 80 4.21 -0.67 -13.24
C GLY A 80 3.32 -0.84 -12.00
N SER A 81 3.03 -2.07 -11.57
CA SER A 81 2.23 -2.33 -10.38
C SER A 81 3.00 -2.03 -9.08
N THR A 82 2.26 -1.89 -7.98
CA THR A 82 2.81 -1.71 -6.64
C THR A 82 2.14 -2.67 -5.67
N ALA A 83 2.94 -3.37 -4.87
CA ALA A 83 2.47 -4.24 -3.80
C ALA A 83 3.16 -3.86 -2.48
N VAL A 84 2.39 -3.65 -1.42
CA VAL A 84 2.90 -3.25 -0.11
C VAL A 84 2.16 -4.02 0.99
N GLY A 85 2.90 -4.82 1.75
CA GLY A 85 2.38 -5.64 2.85
C GLY A 85 2.65 -7.14 2.65
N TYR A 86 2.58 -7.90 3.74
CA TYR A 86 2.78 -9.36 3.75
C TYR A 86 1.91 -10.05 2.70
N ASN A 87 2.51 -10.76 1.75
CA ASN A 87 1.80 -11.52 0.71
C ASN A 87 0.84 -10.67 -0.16
N ALA A 88 1.00 -9.34 -0.17
CA ALA A 88 0.23 -8.45 -1.05
C ALA A 88 0.59 -8.76 -2.51
N THR A 89 -0.39 -8.91 -3.39
CA THR A 89 -0.17 -9.37 -4.77
C THR A 89 -0.89 -8.49 -5.80
N ALA A 90 -0.11 -7.74 -6.59
CA ALA A 90 -0.64 -6.95 -7.69
C ALA A 90 -0.24 -7.60 -9.03
N THR A 91 -1.18 -8.26 -9.72
CA THR A 91 -0.91 -8.90 -11.03
C THR A 91 -1.38 -8.06 -12.22
N GLY A 92 -2.30 -7.12 -12.01
CA GLY A 92 -2.73 -6.19 -13.06
C GLY A 92 -1.66 -5.15 -13.39
N ILE A 93 -1.58 -4.72 -14.64
CA ILE A 93 -0.71 -3.62 -15.08
C ILE A 93 -1.09 -2.35 -14.31
N SER A 94 -0.10 -1.64 -13.77
CA SER A 94 -0.31 -0.42 -12.96
C SER A 94 -1.27 -0.58 -11.78
N ALA A 95 -1.51 -1.81 -11.31
CA ALA A 95 -2.40 -2.07 -10.18
C ALA A 95 -1.71 -1.79 -8.82
N LEU A 96 -2.51 -1.51 -7.80
CA LEU A 96 -2.05 -1.31 -6.42
C LEU A 96 -2.66 -2.36 -5.49
N SER A 97 -1.81 -3.08 -4.77
CA SER A 97 -2.21 -3.97 -3.67
C SER A 97 -1.59 -3.48 -2.37
N LEU A 98 -2.40 -2.96 -1.44
CA LEU A 98 -1.94 -2.39 -0.17
C LEU A 98 -2.61 -3.09 1.02
N GLY A 99 -1.82 -3.87 1.76
CA GLY A 99 -2.24 -4.59 2.96
C GLY A 99 -1.99 -6.10 2.87
N ARG A 100 -1.92 -6.75 4.03
CA ARG A 100 -1.65 -8.20 4.13
C ARG A 100 -2.66 -9.03 3.32
N ASP A 101 -2.19 -9.93 2.46
CA ASP A 101 -3.02 -10.80 1.61
C ASP A 101 -3.98 -10.05 0.67
N SER A 102 -3.73 -8.77 0.40
CA SER A 102 -4.49 -8.03 -0.61
C SER A 102 -4.15 -8.55 -2.02
N LYS A 103 -5.11 -8.48 -2.95
CA LYS A 103 -4.91 -8.90 -4.34
C LYS A 103 -5.57 -7.96 -5.34
N ALA A 104 -4.79 -7.35 -6.22
CA ALA A 104 -5.28 -6.53 -7.33
C ALA A 104 -4.93 -7.19 -8.67
N SER A 105 -5.92 -7.77 -9.35
CA SER A 105 -5.70 -8.60 -10.55
C SER A 105 -6.15 -7.98 -11.86
N ILE A 106 -6.74 -6.79 -11.81
CA ILE A 106 -7.19 -6.05 -13.00
C ILE A 106 -6.25 -4.86 -13.23
N ASP A 107 -5.98 -4.54 -14.48
CA ASP A 107 -5.18 -3.36 -14.84
C ASP A 107 -5.76 -2.10 -14.19
N GLY A 108 -4.90 -1.22 -13.67
CA GLY A 108 -5.30 0.03 -13.00
C GLY A 108 -6.14 -0.13 -11.72
N SER A 109 -6.38 -1.36 -11.26
CA SER A 109 -7.21 -1.62 -10.08
C SER A 109 -6.46 -1.41 -8.77
N VAL A 110 -7.22 -1.17 -7.69
CA VAL A 110 -6.70 -0.95 -6.35
C VAL A 110 -7.37 -1.92 -5.38
N ALA A 111 -6.59 -2.71 -4.67
CA ALA A 111 -7.02 -3.49 -3.51
C ALA A 111 -6.45 -2.82 -2.24
N LEU A 112 -7.34 -2.30 -1.40
CA LEU A 112 -6.98 -1.50 -0.22
C LEU A 112 -7.44 -2.18 1.08
N GLY A 113 -6.49 -2.57 1.91
CA GLY A 113 -6.72 -3.25 3.18
C GLY A 113 -6.44 -4.75 3.12
N SER A 114 -6.26 -5.36 4.30
CA SER A 114 -5.93 -6.78 4.39
C SER A 114 -7.02 -7.68 3.80
N GLY A 115 -6.65 -8.64 2.95
CA GLY A 115 -7.57 -9.54 2.27
C GLY A 115 -8.46 -8.90 1.21
N SER A 116 -8.29 -7.61 0.91
CA SER A 116 -9.09 -6.97 -0.14
C SER A 116 -8.74 -7.55 -1.51
N ILE A 117 -9.75 -7.83 -2.34
CA ILE A 117 -9.60 -8.36 -3.69
C ILE A 117 -10.22 -7.39 -4.68
N SER A 118 -9.43 -6.91 -5.64
CA SER A 118 -9.89 -6.12 -6.78
C SER A 118 -9.74 -6.92 -8.07
N ASP A 119 -10.84 -7.58 -8.45
CA ASP A 119 -10.95 -8.50 -9.58
C ASP A 119 -12.06 -8.09 -10.58
N ARG A 120 -12.68 -6.93 -10.35
CA ARG A 120 -13.75 -6.41 -11.20
C ARG A 120 -13.18 -5.88 -12.53
N ALA A 121 -13.53 -6.55 -13.63
CA ALA A 121 -13.12 -6.16 -14.97
C ALA A 121 -13.49 -4.71 -15.31
N ILE A 122 -12.64 -4.05 -16.10
CA ILE A 122 -12.91 -2.73 -16.65
C ILE A 122 -13.86 -2.88 -17.83
N ALA A 123 -15.14 -2.63 -17.59
CA ALA A 123 -16.15 -2.56 -18.63
C ALA A 123 -17.06 -1.35 -18.34
N PRO A 124 -16.87 -0.21 -19.03
CA PRO A 124 -17.83 0.87 -19.00
C PRO A 124 -19.22 0.35 -19.36
N ALA A 125 -20.21 0.57 -18.48
CA ALA A 125 -21.56 0.08 -18.68
C ALA A 125 -22.59 1.09 -18.20
N THR A 126 -23.75 1.07 -18.87
CA THR A 126 -24.99 1.64 -18.37
C THR A 126 -25.92 0.51 -17.96
N GLY A 127 -26.77 0.74 -16.98
CA GLY A 127 -27.73 -0.27 -16.57
C GLY A 127 -28.62 0.17 -15.42
N GLN A 128 -29.38 -0.79 -14.91
CA GLN A 128 -30.37 -0.59 -13.87
C GLN A 128 -30.12 -1.54 -12.70
N ILE A 129 -30.22 -1.01 -11.48
CA ILE A 129 -30.26 -1.78 -10.25
C ILE A 129 -31.71 -1.77 -9.76
N ALA A 130 -32.30 -2.94 -9.54
CA ALA A 130 -33.67 -3.02 -9.02
C ALA A 130 -33.76 -2.40 -7.62
N ALA A 131 -34.78 -1.56 -7.41
CA ALA A 131 -35.05 -0.86 -6.16
C ALA A 131 -36.49 -1.13 -5.71
N GLY A 132 -36.77 -2.38 -5.35
CA GLY A 132 -38.12 -2.87 -5.05
C GLY A 132 -38.81 -3.47 -6.29
N PRO A 133 -40.13 -3.70 -6.23
CA PRO A 133 -40.84 -4.51 -7.24
C PRO A 133 -40.94 -3.88 -8.63
N SER A 134 -40.96 -2.54 -8.72
CA SER A 134 -41.24 -1.81 -9.97
C SER A 134 -40.31 -0.63 -10.24
N ASN A 135 -39.36 -0.34 -9.34
CA ASN A 135 -38.46 0.81 -9.48
C ASN A 135 -37.04 0.36 -9.77
N PHE A 136 -36.27 1.23 -10.42
CA PHE A 136 -34.87 0.98 -10.78
C PHE A 136 -34.02 2.22 -10.51
N ILE A 137 -32.78 2.00 -10.08
CA ILE A 137 -31.73 3.02 -9.99
C ILE A 137 -30.86 2.86 -11.23
N GLN A 138 -30.78 3.91 -12.04
CA GLN A 138 -29.90 3.93 -13.21
C GLN A 138 -28.45 4.13 -12.77
N TYR A 139 -27.51 3.44 -13.41
CA TYR A 139 -26.08 3.73 -13.31
C TYR A 139 -25.47 3.91 -14.70
N ASN A 140 -24.43 4.73 -14.78
CA ASN A 140 -23.63 4.95 -15.99
C ASN A 140 -22.16 5.10 -15.57
N THR A 141 -21.30 4.21 -16.06
CA THR A 141 -19.84 4.32 -15.90
C THR A 141 -19.13 4.51 -17.24
N SER A 142 -19.89 4.89 -18.28
CA SER A 142 -19.42 5.17 -19.65
C SER A 142 -19.40 6.66 -19.97
N ASP A 143 -19.86 7.51 -19.05
CA ASP A 143 -19.79 8.97 -19.14
C ASP A 143 -18.36 9.51 -19.02
N LYS A 144 -17.45 8.71 -18.45
CA LYS A 144 -16.00 8.97 -18.34
C LYS A 144 -15.20 7.68 -18.56
N THR A 145 -13.88 7.81 -18.72
CA THR A 145 -12.97 6.66 -18.78
C THR A 145 -12.90 5.94 -17.44
N LEU A 146 -13.37 4.69 -17.39
CA LEU A 146 -13.23 3.82 -16.22
C LEU A 146 -11.82 3.21 -16.19
N LEU A 147 -11.02 3.58 -15.18
CA LEU A 147 -9.63 3.11 -15.06
C LEU A 147 -9.47 1.84 -14.22
N GLY A 148 -10.50 1.43 -13.47
CA GLY A 148 -10.41 0.31 -12.56
C GLY A 148 -11.41 0.40 -11.41
N ALA A 149 -11.27 -0.50 -10.46
CA ALA A 149 -12.05 -0.53 -9.23
C ALA A 149 -11.14 -0.37 -8.01
N VAL A 150 -11.58 0.43 -7.04
CA VAL A 150 -11.03 0.41 -5.69
C VAL A 150 -11.87 -0.56 -4.86
N SER A 151 -11.27 -1.69 -4.49
CA SER A 151 -11.88 -2.66 -3.58
C SER A 151 -11.35 -2.47 -2.17
N VAL A 152 -12.27 -2.37 -1.20
CA VAL A 152 -11.98 -2.27 0.23
C VAL A 152 -12.37 -3.55 0.99
N GLY A 153 -12.58 -4.65 0.27
CA GLY A 153 -13.03 -5.93 0.83
C GLY A 153 -12.92 -7.05 -0.19
N ASP A 154 -13.67 -8.11 -0.01
CA ASP A 154 -13.74 -9.26 -0.92
C ASP A 154 -15.20 -9.64 -1.19
N VAL A 155 -15.43 -10.80 -1.81
CA VAL A 155 -16.77 -11.31 -2.14
C VAL A 155 -17.66 -11.59 -0.92
N ASN A 156 -17.06 -11.83 0.25
CA ASN A 156 -17.72 -12.19 1.50
C ASN A 156 -17.64 -11.09 2.57
N SER A 157 -16.75 -10.11 2.41
CA SER A 157 -16.39 -9.14 3.44
C SER A 157 -16.36 -7.72 2.91
N TYR A 158 -16.91 -6.78 3.67
CA TYR A 158 -16.85 -5.35 3.36
C TYR A 158 -16.16 -4.56 4.48
N ARG A 159 -15.68 -3.36 4.14
CA ARG A 159 -15.31 -2.33 5.10
C ARG A 159 -16.30 -1.18 5.01
N GLN A 160 -16.59 -0.58 6.17
CA GLN A 160 -17.25 0.73 6.19
C GLN A 160 -16.25 1.80 5.76
N ILE A 161 -16.71 2.73 4.93
CA ILE A 161 -15.94 3.94 4.58
C ILE A 161 -16.51 5.08 5.42
N THR A 162 -15.80 5.46 6.48
CA THR A 162 -16.23 6.46 7.46
C THR A 162 -15.47 7.78 7.29
N ASN A 163 -15.99 8.85 7.91
CA ASN A 163 -15.39 10.21 7.84
C ASN A 163 -15.32 10.77 6.40
N VAL A 164 -16.28 10.38 5.56
CA VAL A 164 -16.45 10.92 4.21
C VAL A 164 -17.19 12.25 4.29
N ALA A 165 -16.62 13.30 3.70
CA ALA A 165 -17.29 14.59 3.56
C ALA A 165 -18.50 14.47 2.60
N ALA A 166 -19.46 15.37 2.72
CA ALA A 166 -20.62 15.39 1.84
C ALA A 166 -20.19 15.65 0.38
N GLY A 167 -20.66 14.82 -0.54
CA GLY A 167 -20.41 15.01 -1.97
C GLY A 167 -21.08 16.27 -2.51
N THR A 168 -20.43 16.93 -3.45
CA THR A 168 -20.89 18.19 -4.06
C THR A 168 -20.95 18.13 -5.58
N GLN A 169 -20.34 17.12 -6.19
CA GLN A 169 -20.38 16.82 -7.61
C GLN A 169 -21.04 15.46 -7.88
N ASP A 170 -21.44 15.23 -9.12
CA ASP A 170 -22.19 14.03 -9.54
C ASP A 170 -21.44 12.70 -9.32
N GLN A 171 -20.10 12.71 -9.25
CA GLN A 171 -19.28 11.51 -9.01
C GLN A 171 -18.73 11.41 -7.57
N ASP A 172 -19.13 12.32 -6.68
CA ASP A 172 -18.73 12.23 -5.28
C ASP A 172 -19.53 11.14 -4.55
N ALA A 173 -18.89 10.52 -3.55
CA ALA A 173 -19.60 9.58 -2.67
C ALA A 173 -20.70 10.30 -1.87
N VAL A 174 -21.90 9.70 -1.83
CA VAL A 174 -23.01 10.19 -1.01
C VAL A 174 -22.82 9.72 0.43
N THR A 175 -22.92 10.66 1.39
CA THR A 175 -22.90 10.32 2.83
C THR A 175 -24.27 9.92 3.36
N VAL A 176 -24.32 9.16 4.46
CA VAL A 176 -25.60 8.83 5.15
C VAL A 176 -26.39 10.10 5.53
N ARG A 177 -25.71 11.20 5.87
CA ARG A 177 -26.34 12.48 6.17
C ARG A 177 -27.08 13.06 4.96
N GLN A 178 -26.45 13.03 3.78
CA GLN A 178 -27.08 13.50 2.54
C GLN A 178 -28.27 12.62 2.15
N LEU A 179 -28.12 11.29 2.28
CA LEU A 179 -29.21 10.36 2.00
C LEU A 179 -30.41 10.60 2.93
N ALA A 180 -30.18 10.75 4.24
CA ALA A 180 -31.24 11.05 5.20
C ALA A 180 -31.93 12.39 4.91
N GLY A 181 -31.18 13.42 4.55
CA GLY A 181 -31.73 14.72 4.14
C GLY A 181 -32.62 14.62 2.89
N ALA A 182 -32.19 13.86 1.88
CA ALA A 182 -32.96 13.64 0.67
C ALA A 182 -34.28 12.89 0.95
N ILE A 183 -34.24 11.86 1.79
CA ILE A 183 -35.45 11.10 2.18
C ILE A 183 -36.42 11.99 2.98
N ALA A 184 -35.91 12.80 3.91
CA ALA A 184 -36.74 13.73 4.69
C ALA A 184 -37.43 14.79 3.81
N ALA A 185 -36.75 15.28 2.78
CA ALA A 185 -37.32 16.23 1.82
C ALA A 185 -38.46 15.63 0.97
N VAL A 186 -38.45 14.32 0.74
CA VAL A 186 -39.55 13.61 0.06
C VAL A 186 -40.73 13.33 0.99
N SER A 187 -40.49 13.09 2.29
CA SER A 187 -41.57 12.83 3.26
C SER A 187 -42.53 14.01 3.43
N VAL A 188 -42.08 15.25 3.24
CA VAL A 188 -42.91 16.46 3.41
C VAL A 188 -43.81 16.81 2.22
N THR A 189 -43.69 16.10 1.10
CA THR A 189 -44.48 16.35 -0.13
C THR A 189 -45.66 15.39 -0.33
N SER A 190 -45.98 14.54 0.67
CA SER A 190 -47.16 13.66 0.62
C SER A 190 -48.48 14.44 0.82
N THR A 191 -49.01 14.91 -0.31
CA THR A 191 -50.45 15.01 -0.66
C THR A 191 -51.40 15.81 0.24
N LYS A 192 -51.72 17.05 -0.17
CA LYS A 192 -53.11 17.55 -0.12
C LYS A 192 -53.74 17.38 -1.50
N TYR A 193 -54.29 16.19 -1.78
CA TYR A 193 -55.27 16.09 -2.85
C TYR A 193 -56.52 16.84 -2.38
N PHE A 194 -56.86 17.93 -3.05
CA PHE A 194 -58.20 18.49 -2.93
C PHE A 194 -59.16 17.45 -3.52
N HIS A 195 -60.00 16.85 -2.69
CA HIS A 195 -61.26 16.28 -3.18
C HIS A 195 -62.18 17.47 -3.49
N ALA A 196 -62.20 17.93 -4.73
CA ALA A 196 -63.29 18.77 -5.19
C ALA A 196 -64.53 17.86 -5.29
N ASN A 197 -65.41 17.92 -4.30
CA ASN A 197 -66.74 17.34 -4.37
C ASN A 197 -67.76 18.48 -4.24
N SER A 198 -68.25 18.95 -5.38
CA SER A 198 -69.68 19.12 -5.68
C SER A 198 -69.88 19.58 -7.12
#